data_AF-A0A956UU39-F1
#
_entry.id   AF-A0A956UU39-F1
#
_cell.length_a   1.000
_cell.length_b   1.000
_cell.length_c   1.000
_cell.angle_alpha   90.00
_cell.angle_beta   90.00
_cell.angle_gamma   90.00
#
_symmetry.space_group_name_H-M   'P 1'
#
loop_
_entity.id
_entity.type
_entity.pdbx_description
1 polymer ?
#
loop_
_entity_poly.entity_id
_entity_poly.type
_entity_poly.pdbx_seq_one_letter_code
_entity_poly.pdbx_strand_id
1 'polypeptide(L)'
;MSSDVVRPLNTPAPAAVEATGRGAPRALLWRGVYQRVRAIHDTWRIDDEWWREEVSRRYFVVELDSGRRLTLYRDLLRDSWFTQPYEPARERGQAHRAS
;
A
#
# COMPACT_ATOMS: atom_id res chain seq x y z
N MET A 1 6.35 13.61 33.17
CA MET A 1 5.43 13.80 32.04
C MET A 1 6.05 13.12 30.84
N SER A 2 5.67 11.88 30.53
CA SER A 2 6.12 11.21 29.31
C SER A 2 5.15 11.56 28.19
N SER A 3 5.63 12.29 27.21
CA SER A 3 4.93 12.53 25.95
C SER A 3 4.82 11.19 25.23
N ASP A 4 3.58 10.72 25.02
CA ASP A 4 3.28 9.59 24.14
C ASP A 4 3.76 9.95 22.73
N VAL A 5 4.85 9.30 22.28
CA VAL A 5 5.32 9.45 20.90
C VAL A 5 4.30 8.74 20.03
N VAL A 6 3.38 9.50 19.44
CA VAL A 6 2.51 9.01 18.37
C VAL A 6 3.40 8.62 17.21
N ARG A 7 3.73 7.32 17.11
CA ARG A 7 4.37 6.78 15.90
C ARG A 7 3.36 6.98 14.76
N PRO A 8 3.74 7.59 13.63
CA PRO A 8 2.85 7.64 12.49
C PRO A 8 2.51 6.20 12.10
N LEU A 9 1.23 5.85 12.19
CA LEU A 9 0.78 4.45 12.14
C LEU A 9 1.04 3.78 10.77
N ASN A 10 1.49 4.53 9.76
CA ASN A 10 1.61 4.00 8.41
C ASN A 10 2.65 4.75 7.55
N THR A 11 3.84 5.01 8.11
CA THR A 11 4.91 5.69 7.36
C THR A 11 5.30 4.85 6.14
N PRO A 12 5.14 5.38 4.91
CA PRO A 12 5.57 4.69 3.71
C PRO A 12 7.09 4.48 3.70
N ALA A 13 7.55 3.30 3.29
CA ALA A 13 8.96 3.04 3.03
C ALA A 13 9.21 2.93 1.52
N PRO A 14 10.23 3.60 0.94
CA PRO A 14 10.56 3.47 -0.47
C PRO A 14 10.75 2.02 -0.90
N ALA A 15 10.31 1.68 -2.10
CA ALA A 15 10.34 0.32 -2.61
C ALA A 15 10.89 0.28 -4.04
N ALA A 16 11.80 -0.66 -4.30
CA ALA A 16 12.17 -1.00 -5.67
C ALA A 16 11.17 -2.04 -6.20
N VAL A 17 10.38 -1.67 -7.21
CA VAL A 17 9.30 -2.48 -7.76
C VAL A 17 9.48 -2.64 -9.26
N GLU A 18 9.43 -3.89 -9.74
CA GLU A 18 9.26 -4.18 -11.16
C GLU A 18 7.77 -4.13 -11.49
N ALA A 19 7.36 -3.22 -12.36
CA ALA A 19 5.98 -3.13 -12.84
C ALA A 19 5.85 -3.65 -14.27
N THR A 20 4.68 -4.17 -14.61
CA THR A 20 4.29 -4.45 -15.99
C THR A 20 4.12 -3.16 -16.80
N GLY A 21 4.06 -3.24 -18.13
CA GLY A 21 3.76 -2.08 -18.98
C GLY A 21 2.40 -1.42 -18.70
N ARG A 22 1.50 -2.07 -17.93
CA ARG A 22 0.23 -1.51 -17.47
C ARG A 22 0.29 -0.91 -16.06
N GLY A 23 1.48 -0.89 -15.44
CA GLY A 23 1.72 -0.32 -14.11
C GLY A 23 1.35 -1.22 -12.94
N ALA A 24 1.04 -2.50 -13.16
CA ALA A 24 0.79 -3.47 -12.09
C ALA A 24 2.10 -4.09 -11.57
N PRO A 25 2.30 -4.26 -10.26
CA PRO A 25 3.54 -4.80 -9.69
C PRO A 25 3.70 -6.29 -10.02
N ARG A 26 4.91 -6.67 -10.43
CA ARG A 26 5.31 -8.06 -10.75
C ARG A 26 6.33 -8.62 -9.76
N ALA A 27 7.20 -7.77 -9.24
CA ALA A 27 8.18 -8.13 -8.21
C ALA A 27 8.61 -6.90 -7.42
N LEU A 28 9.18 -7.10 -6.23
CA LEU A 28 9.80 -6.03 -5.46
C LEU A 28 11.00 -6.54 -4.65
N LEU A 29 11.91 -5.63 -4.32
CA LEU A 29 12.97 -5.88 -3.34
C LEU A 29 12.36 -5.91 -1.94
N TRP A 30 12.37 -7.08 -1.30
CA TRP A 30 11.88 -7.26 0.06
C TRP A 30 12.94 -7.92 0.93
N ARG A 31 13.34 -7.24 2.02
CA ARG A 31 14.38 -7.73 2.94
C ARG A 31 15.66 -8.19 2.24
N GLY A 32 16.10 -7.44 1.23
CA GLY A 32 17.33 -7.71 0.48
C GLY A 32 17.21 -8.74 -0.66
N VAL A 33 16.03 -9.32 -0.89
CA VAL A 33 15.81 -10.30 -1.95
C VAL A 33 14.63 -9.87 -2.83
N TYR A 34 14.78 -9.97 -4.15
CA TYR A 34 13.67 -9.77 -5.06
C TYR A 34 12.67 -10.92 -4.94
N GLN A 35 11.43 -10.58 -4.58
CA GLN A 35 10.32 -11.52 -4.51
C GLN A 35 9.28 -11.19 -5.56
N ARG A 36 8.74 -12.22 -6.22
CA ARG A 36 7.65 -12.05 -7.17
C ARG A 36 6.35 -11.80 -6.42
N VAL A 37 5.49 -11.02 -7.06
CA VAL A 37 4.09 -10.88 -6.67
C VAL A 37 3.35 -12.12 -7.16
N ARG A 38 2.87 -12.92 -6.22
CA ARG A 38 2.06 -14.12 -6.45
C ARG A 38 0.63 -13.75 -6.82
N ALA A 39 0.06 -12.79 -6.11
CA ALA A 39 -1.32 -12.33 -6.34
C ALA A 39 -1.48 -10.85 -5.98
N ILE A 40 -2.43 -10.20 -6.66
CA ILE A 40 -2.93 -8.87 -6.31
C ILE A 40 -4.36 -9.08 -5.81
N HIS A 41 -4.61 -8.75 -4.54
CA HIS A 41 -5.89 -8.96 -3.86
C HIS A 41 -6.83 -7.75 -4.00
N ASP A 42 -6.27 -6.55 -4.12
CA ASP A 42 -7.05 -5.32 -4.28
C ASP A 42 -6.23 -4.27 -5.03
N THR A 43 -6.92 -3.34 -5.69
CA THR A 43 -6.34 -2.19 -6.40
C THR A 43 -7.28 -1.01 -6.33
N TRP A 44 -6.81 0.11 -5.80
CA TRP A 44 -7.56 1.37 -5.77
C TRP A 44 -6.68 2.54 -6.17
N ARG A 45 -7.33 3.63 -6.55
CA ARG A 45 -6.66 4.89 -6.92
C ARG A 45 -7.22 6.01 -6.06
N ILE A 46 -6.33 6.88 -5.60
CA ILE A 46 -6.67 8.12 -4.95
C ILE A 46 -6.14 9.22 -5.85
N ASP A 47 -7.05 10.06 -6.34
CA ASP A 47 -6.74 11.34 -6.97
C ASP A 47 -7.42 12.39 -6.10
N ASP A 48 -6.65 13.24 -5.44
CA ASP A 48 -7.17 14.25 -4.52
C ASP A 48 -6.38 15.56 -4.66
N GLU A 49 -7.07 16.68 -4.52
CA GLU A 49 -6.53 18.05 -4.55
C GLU A 49 -6.67 18.70 -3.16
N TRP A 50 -6.33 17.92 -2.13
CA TRP A 50 -6.54 18.31 -0.73
C TRP A 50 -5.54 19.42 -0.34
N TRP A 51 -6.04 20.67 -0.42
CA TRP A 51 -5.39 21.95 -0.14
C TRP A 51 -3.88 22.04 -0.48
N ARG A 52 -3.64 22.36 -1.76
CA ARG A 52 -2.41 22.85 -2.42
C ARG A 52 -1.39 21.81 -2.92
N GLU A 53 -1.52 20.53 -2.59
CA GLU A 53 -0.72 19.48 -3.23
C GLU A 53 -1.63 18.46 -3.92
N GLU A 54 -1.45 18.32 -5.24
CA GLU A 54 -2.04 17.22 -5.99
C GLU A 54 -1.50 15.90 -5.41
N VAL A 55 -2.39 14.97 -5.14
CA VAL A 55 -2.06 13.60 -4.74
C VAL A 55 -2.67 12.67 -5.76
N SER A 56 -1.83 12.01 -6.56
CA SER A 56 -2.26 10.93 -7.43
C SER A 56 -1.48 9.67 -7.08
N ARG A 57 -2.18 8.67 -6.51
CA ARG A 57 -1.57 7.42 -6.02
C ARG A 57 -2.38 6.22 -6.45
N ARG A 58 -1.69 5.18 -6.91
CA ARG A 58 -2.30 3.87 -7.19
C ARG A 58 -1.81 2.85 -6.20
N TYR A 59 -2.73 2.26 -5.45
CA TYR A 59 -2.47 1.30 -4.40
C TYR A 59 -2.78 -0.13 -4.85
N PHE A 60 -2.06 -1.08 -4.25
CA PHE A 60 -2.20 -2.51 -4.47
C PHE A 60 -2.05 -3.25 -3.14
N VAL A 61 -2.94 -4.19 -2.84
CA VAL A 61 -2.66 -5.23 -1.85
C VAL A 61 -2.05 -6.41 -2.58
N VAL A 62 -0.79 -6.72 -2.29
CA VAL A 62 -0.05 -7.79 -2.95
C VAL A 62 0.27 -8.91 -1.98
N GLU A 63 0.33 -10.13 -2.50
CA GLU A 63 0.92 -11.29 -1.83
C GLU A 63 2.20 -11.69 -2.58
N LEU A 64 3.29 -11.86 -1.85
CA LEU A 64 4.57 -12.33 -2.37
C LEU A 64 4.61 -13.86 -2.42
N ASP A 65 5.56 -14.44 -3.17
CA ASP A 65 5.76 -15.90 -3.20
C ASP A 65 6.00 -16.51 -1.81
N SER A 66 6.55 -15.75 -0.86
CA SER A 66 6.67 -16.16 0.55
C SER A 66 5.35 -16.20 1.33
N GLY A 67 4.22 -15.85 0.70
CA GLY A 67 2.91 -15.70 1.34
C GLY A 67 2.73 -14.40 2.14
N ARG A 68 3.76 -13.53 2.18
CA ARG A 68 3.68 -12.23 2.86
C ARG A 68 2.74 -11.30 2.08
N ARG A 69 1.77 -10.71 2.79
CA ARG A 69 0.95 -9.60 2.27
C ARG A 69 1.53 -8.23 2.61
N LEU A 70 1.47 -7.31 1.66
CA LEU A 70 1.92 -5.92 1.77
C LEU A 70 0.96 -4.99 1.03
N THR A 71 0.91 -3.74 1.47
CA THR A 71 0.33 -2.66 0.67
C THR A 71 1.45 -1.98 -0.10
N LEU A 72 1.32 -1.90 -1.43
CA LEU A 72 2.19 -1.10 -2.29
C LEU A 72 1.42 0.10 -2.81
N TYR A 73 2.10 1.22 -3.00
CA TYR A 73 1.55 2.26 -3.86
C TYR A 73 2.61 2.89 -4.76
N ARG A 74 2.16 3.32 -5.94
CA ARG A 74 2.90 4.18 -6.84
C ARG A 74 2.37 5.61 -6.71
N ASP A 75 3.22 6.54 -6.33
CA ASP A 75 2.98 7.97 -6.54
C ASP A 75 3.08 8.22 -8.05
N LEU A 76 1.97 8.59 -8.66
CA LEU A 76 1.85 8.78 -10.11
C LEU A 76 2.40 10.14 -10.57
N LEU A 77 2.54 11.10 -9.64
CA LEU A 77 3.10 12.42 -9.94
C LEU A 77 4.63 12.37 -9.95
N ARG A 78 5.21 11.62 -9.01
CA ARG A 78 6.67 11.49 -8.84
C ARG A 78 7.26 10.22 -9.45
N ASP A 79 6.41 9.37 -10.01
CA ASP A 79 6.77 8.04 -10.50
C ASP A 79 7.63 7.22 -9.52
N SER A 80 7.18 7.14 -8.27
CA SER A 80 7.94 6.48 -7.19
C SER A 80 7.08 5.47 -6.44
N TRP A 81 7.72 4.40 -5.97
CA TRP A 81 7.05 3.27 -5.31
C TRP A 81 7.34 3.23 -3.82
N PHE A 82 6.34 2.82 -3.07
CA PHE A 82 6.41 2.70 -1.62
C PHE A 82 5.69 1.45 -1.12
N THR A 83 6.12 0.96 0.04
CA THR A 83 5.50 -0.12 0.79
C THR A 83 4.92 0.40 2.09
N GLN A 84 3.86 -0.25 2.55
CA GLN A 84 3.23 -0.06 3.83
C GLN A 84 2.88 -1.43 4.44
N PRO A 85 2.86 -1.56 5.77
CA PRO A 85 2.31 -2.74 6.42
C PRO A 85 0.90 -3.03 5.89
N TYR A 86 0.66 -4.28 5.49
CA TYR A 86 -0.71 -4.71 5.20
C TYR A 86 -1.45 -4.86 6.53
N GLU A 87 -2.42 -3.98 6.75
CA GLU A 87 -3.41 -4.15 7.80
C GLU A 87 -4.66 -4.73 7.14
N PRO A 88 -5.06 -5.97 7.47
CA PRO A 88 -6.36 -6.44 7.06
C PRO A 88 -7.41 -5.49 7.64
N ALA A 89 -8.45 -5.19 6.87
CA ALA A 89 -9.60 -4.50 7.41
C ALA A 89 -10.03 -5.26 8.67
N ARG A 90 -9.87 -4.64 9.85
CA ARG A 90 -10.48 -5.17 11.07
C ARG A 90 -11.96 -5.22 10.76
N GLU A 91 -12.54 -6.40 10.70
CA GLU A 91 -13.97 -6.59 10.52
C GLU A 91 -14.68 -5.66 11.50
N ARG A 92 -15.27 -4.58 10.99
CA ARG A 92 -16.19 -3.77 11.77
C ARG A 92 -17.44 -4.61 11.93
N GLY A 93 -17.45 -5.42 12.97
CA GLY A 93 -18.68 -5.96 13.53
C GLY A 93 -19.58 -4.80 13.92
N GLN A 94 -20.58 -4.54 13.09
CA GLN A 94 -21.84 -3.91 13.50
C GLN A 94 -22.88 -4.23 12.42
N ALA A 95 -23.67 -5.26 12.70
CA ALA A 95 -24.97 -5.45 12.11
C ALA A 95 -25.79 -4.18 12.37
N HIS A 96 -26.00 -3.37 11.34
CA HIS A 96 -27.12 -2.43 11.29
C HIS A 96 -28.10 -2.94 10.26
N ARG A 97 -28.91 -3.90 10.69
CA ARG A 97 -30.23 -4.13 10.08
C ARG A 97 -31.26 -3.79 11.15
N ALA A 98 -31.56 -2.50 11.26
CA ALA A 98 -32.82 -2.07 11.81
C ALA A 98 -33.89 -2.36 10.74
N SER A 99 -34.97 -3.03 11.15
CA SER A 99 -36.27 -3.05 10.47
C SER A 99 -37.27 -2.40 11.38
#